data_AF-A0A7W7NVL5-F1
#
_entry.id   AF-A0A7W7NVL5-F1
#
_cell.length_a   1.000
_cell.length_b   1.000
_cell.length_c   1.000
_cell.angle_alpha   90.00
_cell.angle_beta   90.00
_cell.angle_gamma   90.00
#
_symmetry.space_group_name_H-M   'P 1'
#
loop_
_entity.id
_entity.type
_entity.pdbx_description
1 polymer ?
#
loop_
_entity_poly.entity_id
_entity_poly.type
_entity_poly.pdbx_seq_one_letter_code
_entity_poly.pdbx_strand_id
1 'polypeptide(L)' 'LVERFFNKLKQFRAVATRYDKRDDNFLASVQLASIRIWLRHNESVA' A
#
# COMPACT_ATOMS: atom_id res chain seq x y z
N LEU A 1 -11.47 9.57 -3.78
CA LEU A 1 -11.20 8.21 -3.21
C LEU A 1 -9.82 7.70 -3.59
N VAL A 2 -9.47 7.75 -4.88
CA VAL A 2 -8.14 7.35 -5.40
C VAL A 2 -7.00 8.13 -4.75
N GLU A 3 -7.13 9.45 -4.57
CA GLU A 3 -6.10 10.28 -3.93
C GLU A 3 -5.83 9.90 -2.46
N ARG A 4 -6.89 9.55 -1.69
CA ARG A 4 -6.73 9.05 -0.30
C ARG A 4 -6.03 7.70 -0.26
N PHE A 5 -6.29 6.84 -1.25
CA PHE A 5 -5.63 5.55 -1.38
C PHE A 5 -4.12 5.74 -1.63
N PHE A 6 -3.75 6.53 -2.64
CA PHE A 6 -2.34 6.83 -2.93
C PHE A 6 -1.63 7.60 -1.81
N ASN A 7 -2.35 8.45 -1.07
CA ASN A 7 -1.78 9.13 0.09
C ASN A 7 -1.43 8.14 1.22
N LYS A 8 -2.30 7.16 1.50
CA LYS A 8 -1.99 6.08 2.45
C LYS A 8 -0.89 5.15 1.93
N LEU A 9 -0.89 4.86 0.63
CA LEU A 9 0.11 4.00 0.00
C LEU A 9 1.51 4.64 0.09
N LYS A 10 1.61 5.96 -0.04
CA LYS A 10 2.84 6.74 0.18
C LYS A 10 3.33 6.76 1.63
N GLN A 11 2.49 6.46 2.62
CA GLN A 11 2.97 6.30 4.01
C GLN A 11 3.78 5.01 4.22
N PHE A 12 3.64 4.02 3.34
CA PHE A 12 4.45 2.82 3.38
C PHE A 12 5.83 3.11 2.77
N ARG A 13 6.80 3.42 3.64
CA ARG A 13 8.20 3.73 3.27
C ARG A 13 8.84 2.68 2.35
N ALA A 14 8.50 1.40 2.53
CA ALA A 14 8.96 0.31 1.68
C ALA A 14 8.52 0.46 0.21
N VAL A 15 7.29 0.97 -0.01
CA VAL A 15 6.77 1.24 -1.35
C VAL A 15 7.28 2.58 -1.88
N ALA A 16 7.30 3.62 -1.03
CA ALA A 16 7.65 4.98 -1.44
C ALA A 16 9.13 5.12 -1.84
N THR A 17 10.04 4.42 -1.18
CA THR A 17 11.48 4.55 -1.44
C THR A 17 12.00 3.54 -2.48
N ARG A 18 11.16 2.59 -2.93
CA ARG A 18 11.52 1.53 -3.89
C ARG A 18 12.91 0.92 -3.58
N TYR A 19 13.14 0.57 -2.31
CA TYR A 19 14.45 0.08 -1.85
C TYR A 19 14.83 -1.26 -2.49
N ASP A 20 13.84 -2.02 -2.97
CA ASP A 20 14.08 -3.33 -3.51
C ASP A 20 14.46 -3.28 -5.00
N LYS A 21 15.64 -3.85 -5.32
CA LYS A 21 16.14 -3.98 -6.69
C LYS A 21 15.36 -5.01 -7.51
N ARG A 22 14.56 -5.88 -6.89
CA ARG A 22 13.71 -6.87 -7.56
C ARG A 22 12.28 -6.34 -7.61
N ASP A 23 11.73 -6.24 -8.82
CA ASP A 23 10.34 -5.83 -9.04
C ASP A 23 9.34 -6.72 -8.31
N ASP A 24 9.67 -8.00 -8.07
CA ASP A 24 8.81 -8.95 -7.35
C ASP A 24 8.56 -8.53 -5.89
N ASN A 25 9.60 -8.14 -5.17
CA ASN A 25 9.46 -7.73 -3.77
C ASN A 25 8.85 -6.32 -3.64
N PHE A 26 9.06 -5.47 -4.64
CA PHE A 26 8.33 -4.20 -4.76
C PHE A 26 6.82 -4.44 -4.96
N LEU A 27 6.44 -5.32 -5.89
CA LEU A 27 5.05 -5.72 -6.11
C LEU A 27 4.42 -6.35 -4.87
N ALA A 28 5.13 -7.24 -4.17
CA ALA A 28 4.66 -7.85 -2.93
C ALA A 28 4.39 -6.78 -1.85
N SER A 29 5.27 -5.79 -1.72
CA SER A 29 5.11 -4.67 -0.78
C SER A 29 3.89 -3.79 -1.13
N VAL A 30 3.67 -3.52 -2.42
CA VAL A 30 2.50 -2.78 -2.92
C VAL A 30 1.20 -3.55 -2.66
N GLN A 31 1.20 -4.86 -2.90
CA GLN A 31 0.04 -5.72 -2.66
C GLN A 31 -0.29 -5.79 -1.17
N LEU A 32 0.71 -5.99 -0.31
CA LEU A 32 0.53 -5.99 1.15
C LEU A 32 -0.03 -4.65 1.65
N ALA A 33 0.50 -3.52 1.18
CA ALA A 33 -0.01 -2.20 1.53
C ALA A 33 -1.46 -2.01 1.04
N SER A 34 -1.78 -2.49 -0.16
CA SER A 34 -3.13 -2.41 -0.72
C SER A 34 -4.14 -3.22 0.10
N ILE A 35 -3.80 -4.46 0.47
CA ILE A 35 -4.63 -5.32 1.33
C ILE A 35 -4.85 -4.68 2.70
N ARG A 36 -3.81 -4.10 3.31
CA ARG A 36 -3.91 -3.38 4.60
C ARG A 36 -4.86 -2.18 4.51
N ILE A 37 -4.78 -1.40 3.44
CA ILE A 37 -5.66 -0.25 3.22
C ILE A 37 -7.10 -0.71 2.99
N TRP A 38 -7.29 -1.78 2.22
CA TRP A 38 -8.59 -2.37 1.93
C TRP A 38 -9.26 -2.92 3.20
N LEU A 39 -8.54 -3.70 4.01
CA LEU A 39 -9.07 -4.23 5.27
C LEU A 39 -9.51 -3.12 6.23
N ARG A 40 -8.68 -2.07 6.38
CA ARG A 40 -9.03 -0.90 7.22
C ARG A 40 -10.21 -0.10 6.66
N HIS A 41 -10.41 -0.11 5.35
CA HIS A 41 -11.58 0.50 4.75
C HIS A 41 -12.84 -0.31 5.05
N ASN A 42 -12.77 -1.64 4.97
CA ASN A 42 -13.88 -2.56 5.29
C ASN A 42 -14.26 -2.53 6.78
N GLU A 43 -13.28 -2.44 7.68
CA GLU A 43 -13.56 -2.28 9.13
C GLU A 43 -14.28 -0.97 9.44
N SER A 44 -13.93 0.11 8.74
CA SER A 44 -14.50 1.43 8.99
C SER A 44 -15.88 1.65 8.37
N VAL A 45 -16.38 0.71 7.55
CA VAL A 45 -17.73 0.73 6.97
C VAL A 45 -18.68 -0.25 7.66
N ALA A 46 -18.18 -1.06 8.59
CA ALA A 46 -18.97 -1.90 9.51
C ALA A 46 -19.30 -1.10 10.78
#